data_AF-A0A9X2ER96-F1
#
_entry.id   AF-A0A9X2ER96-F1
#
_cell.length_a   1.000
_cell.length_b   1.000
_cell.length_c   1.000
_cell.angle_alpha   90.00
_cell.angle_beta   90.00
_cell.angle_gamma   90.00
#
_symmetry.space_group_name_H-M   'P 1'
#
loop_
_entity.id
_entity.type
_entity.pdbx_description
1 polymer ?
#
loop_
_entity_poly.entity_id
_entity_poly.type
_entity_poly.pdbx_seq_one_letter_code
_entity_poly.pdbx_strand_id
1 'polypeptide(L)'
;MQKITVIPLALAISASSWVYAAENTTSITQSGTNNSAIADQTDINAIDNHLEINQDGTAHIAEVLQQDETDSTIIQIQEGALNEVYSLQMGGIGNSVQIFQSGSNNRATSYQMATQNGQSEIRQVGSNNEAEIQQHLGSDNVSVIEQMGELHGALIGQYASFNSDALIFQQGSSHEAIVSQEGTGHYASIQQIGIAHSAEVAQSDMYNELDLFQDGEGNIASIVQVSWYNSAFVSQDGFLNSANIMQAGNGGLGGGHMVIVNQSGGMNNATVIQNGFSQSANITQTGTGNTAVVLQ
;
A
#
# COMPACT_ATOMS: atom_id res chain seq x y z
N MET A 1 -34.48 35.76 18.36
CA MET A 1 -33.37 34.80 18.36
C MET A 1 -32.50 35.12 17.16
N GLN A 2 -31.33 35.72 17.38
CA GLN A 2 -30.34 35.94 16.33
C GLN A 2 -29.89 34.56 15.82
N LYS A 3 -30.09 34.30 14.52
CA LYS A 3 -29.41 33.20 13.85
C LYS A 3 -27.92 33.52 13.86
N ILE A 4 -27.18 32.89 14.77
CA ILE A 4 -25.73 32.86 14.73
C ILE A 4 -25.40 32.07 13.47
N THR A 5 -25.06 32.81 12.42
CA THR A 5 -24.51 32.23 11.21
C THR A 5 -23.07 31.92 11.57
N VAL A 6 -22.77 30.65 11.85
CA VAL A 6 -21.39 30.22 12.05
C VAL A 6 -20.70 30.43 10.71
N ILE A 7 -19.82 31.42 10.65
CA ILE A 7 -18.96 31.65 9.50
C ILE A 7 -17.95 30.50 9.49
N PRO A 8 -17.90 29.65 8.45
CA PRO A 8 -16.89 28.60 8.37
C PRO A 8 -15.52 29.27 8.23
N LEU A 9 -14.63 28.99 9.18
CA LEU A 9 -13.22 29.35 9.09
C LEU A 9 -12.49 28.17 8.43
N ALA A 10 -12.41 28.18 7.10
CA ALA A 10 -11.47 27.34 6.37
C ALA A 10 -10.10 28.03 6.45
N LEU A 11 -9.13 27.38 7.10
CA LEU A 11 -7.76 27.87 7.18
C LEU A 11 -6.94 27.17 6.09
N ALA A 12 -6.99 27.70 4.88
CA ALA A 12 -6.07 27.29 3.82
C ALA A 12 -4.78 28.09 3.96
N ILE A 13 -3.69 27.44 4.39
CA ILE A 13 -2.35 28.03 4.39
C ILE A 13 -1.61 27.43 3.21
N SER A 14 -1.58 28.19 2.10
CA SER A 14 -0.64 27.95 1.00
C SER A 14 0.51 28.94 1.16
N ALA A 15 1.69 28.46 1.56
CA ALA A 15 2.88 29.28 1.62
C ALA A 15 3.74 28.98 0.37
N SER A 16 3.84 29.94 -0.54
CA SER A 16 4.90 29.99 -1.55
C SER A 16 5.76 31.21 -1.20
N SER A 17 6.93 31.01 -0.60
CA SER A 17 7.79 32.15 -0.25
C SER A 17 8.31 32.83 -1.53
N TRP A 18 8.05 34.13 -1.62
CA TRP A 18 8.51 34.98 -2.70
C TRP A 18 10.04 35.03 -2.66
N VAL A 19 10.67 34.55 -3.74
CA VAL A 19 12.06 34.69 -4.21
C VAL A 19 12.57 33.30 -4.64
N TYR A 20 12.35 32.96 -5.93
CA TYR A 20 12.88 31.79 -6.68
C TYR A 20 12.19 30.41 -6.59
N ALA A 21 10.89 30.29 -6.30
CA ALA A 21 10.16 29.06 -6.65
C ALA A 21 9.98 28.96 -8.18
N ALA A 22 10.68 28.04 -8.85
CA ALA A 22 10.50 27.76 -10.27
C ALA A 22 9.28 26.84 -10.45
N GLU A 23 8.27 27.34 -11.18
CA GLU A 23 7.00 26.72 -11.65
C GLU A 23 6.22 25.73 -10.76
N ASN A 24 6.48 25.62 -9.45
CA ASN A 24 5.62 24.83 -8.56
C ASN A 24 4.16 25.36 -8.58
N THR A 25 3.19 24.44 -8.62
CA THR A 25 1.76 24.75 -8.58
C THR A 25 1.09 24.05 -7.40
N THR A 26 0.29 24.81 -6.65
CA THR A 26 -0.56 24.30 -5.56
C THR A 26 -2.01 24.71 -5.83
N SER A 27 -2.92 23.75 -5.82
CA SER A 27 -4.37 23.95 -5.91
C SER A 27 -5.03 23.32 -4.69
N ILE A 28 -5.79 24.11 -3.93
CA ILE A 28 -6.57 23.62 -2.79
C ILE A 28 -8.03 24.05 -2.97
N THR A 29 -8.93 23.08 -3.01
CA THR A 29 -10.37 23.26 -3.06
C THR A 29 -11.03 22.59 -1.87
N GLN A 30 -11.81 23.35 -1.10
CA GLN A 30 -12.54 22.86 0.07
C GLN A 30 -14.01 23.26 -0.03
N SER A 31 -14.90 22.28 0.00
CA SER A 31 -16.35 22.42 0.06
C SER A 31 -16.87 21.77 1.34
N GLY A 32 -17.83 22.41 2.00
CA GLY A 32 -18.46 21.91 3.23
C GLY A 32 -17.97 22.62 4.51
N THR A 33 -17.81 21.88 5.62
CA THR A 33 -17.59 22.49 6.95
C THR A 33 -16.44 21.86 7.72
N ASN A 34 -15.57 22.68 8.30
CA ASN A 34 -14.49 22.26 9.20
C ASN A 34 -13.36 21.43 8.55
N ASN A 35 -13.19 21.52 7.22
CA ASN A 35 -12.06 20.88 6.54
C ASN A 35 -10.77 21.68 6.77
N SER A 36 -9.65 20.98 6.93
CA SER A 36 -8.31 21.53 7.11
C SER A 36 -7.39 20.96 6.04
N ALA A 37 -6.64 21.85 5.37
CA ALA A 37 -5.66 21.48 4.35
C ALA A 37 -4.39 22.30 4.55
N ILE A 38 -3.26 21.62 4.62
CA ILE A 38 -1.92 22.22 4.67
C ILE A 38 -1.15 21.71 3.46
N ALA A 39 -0.58 22.63 2.68
CA ALA A 39 0.33 22.33 1.58
C ALA A 39 1.58 23.19 1.73
N ASP A 40 2.73 22.55 1.82
CA ASP A 40 4.04 23.20 1.93
C ASP A 40 4.96 22.76 0.78
N GLN A 41 5.28 23.72 -0.10
CA GLN A 41 6.26 23.63 -1.19
C GLN A 41 7.30 24.76 -1.04
N THR A 42 7.61 25.21 0.18
CA THR A 42 8.44 26.40 0.42
C THR A 42 9.94 26.19 0.22
N ASP A 43 10.39 24.96 -0.02
CA ASP A 43 11.80 24.66 -0.20
C ASP A 43 12.35 25.25 -1.50
N ILE A 44 13.54 25.85 -1.43
CA ILE A 44 14.21 26.55 -2.54
C ILE A 44 14.63 25.60 -3.67
N ASN A 45 14.79 24.33 -3.35
CA ASN A 45 15.17 23.29 -4.31
C ASN A 45 13.96 22.58 -4.93
N ALA A 46 12.74 22.86 -4.47
CA ALA A 46 11.54 22.30 -5.06
C ALA A 46 11.27 22.99 -6.42
N ILE A 47 11.31 22.25 -7.52
CA ILE A 47 11.15 22.79 -8.88
C ILE A 47 10.09 22.00 -9.66
N ASP A 48 9.19 22.70 -10.36
CA ASP A 48 8.18 22.13 -11.28
C ASP A 48 7.24 21.08 -10.65
N ASN A 49 7.00 21.17 -9.33
CA ASN A 49 6.12 20.25 -8.62
C ASN A 49 4.65 20.65 -8.69
N HIS A 50 3.76 19.68 -8.76
CA HIS A 50 2.30 19.88 -8.76
C HIS A 50 1.67 19.30 -7.49
N LEU A 51 0.79 20.09 -6.88
CA LEU A 51 0.05 19.69 -5.68
C LEU A 51 -1.42 20.05 -5.86
N GLU A 52 -2.31 19.07 -5.71
CA GLU A 52 -3.76 19.26 -5.71
C GLU A 52 -4.39 18.63 -4.46
N ILE A 53 -5.19 19.39 -3.72
CA ILE A 53 -6.01 18.92 -2.60
C ILE A 53 -7.46 19.30 -2.87
N ASN A 54 -8.36 18.32 -2.90
CA ASN A 54 -9.80 18.52 -2.98
C ASN A 54 -10.52 17.84 -1.81
N GLN A 55 -11.21 18.62 -0.98
CA GLN A 55 -11.96 18.12 0.17
C GLN A 55 -13.43 18.54 0.06
N ASP A 56 -14.34 17.61 -0.18
CA ASP A 56 -15.79 17.85 -0.20
C ASP A 56 -16.51 17.11 0.93
N GLY A 57 -16.95 17.87 1.94
CA GLY A 57 -17.69 17.33 3.07
C GLY A 57 -17.31 17.97 4.39
N THR A 58 -17.18 17.15 5.44
CA THR A 58 -17.05 17.68 6.81
C THR A 58 -15.86 17.14 7.57
N ALA A 59 -15.08 18.04 8.19
CA ALA A 59 -13.99 17.69 9.08
C ALA A 59 -12.90 16.80 8.45
N HIS A 60 -12.62 16.97 7.15
CA HIS A 60 -11.46 16.36 6.51
C HIS A 60 -10.15 17.01 6.97
N ILE A 61 -9.09 16.23 7.08
CA ILE A 61 -7.72 16.70 7.29
C ILE A 61 -6.87 16.22 6.12
N ALA A 62 -6.15 17.16 5.49
CA ALA A 62 -5.15 16.91 4.47
C ALA A 62 -3.86 17.62 4.86
N GLU A 63 -2.75 16.89 4.87
CA GLU A 63 -1.42 17.45 5.00
C GLU A 63 -0.55 16.95 3.86
N VAL A 64 0.08 17.89 3.16
CA VAL A 64 1.02 17.63 2.08
C VAL A 64 2.29 18.42 2.31
N LEU A 65 3.42 17.73 2.20
CA LEU A 65 4.75 18.31 2.22
C LEU A 65 5.56 17.82 1.02
N GLN A 66 6.07 18.76 0.22
CA GLN A 66 7.06 18.49 -0.84
C GLN A 66 8.32 19.30 -0.55
N GLN A 67 9.44 18.62 -0.32
CA GLN A 67 10.74 19.24 -0.02
C GLN A 67 11.83 18.66 -0.92
N ASP A 68 12.69 19.51 -1.48
CA ASP A 68 13.82 19.07 -2.31
C ASP A 68 13.41 18.12 -3.48
N GLU A 69 12.19 18.28 -4.01
CA GLU A 69 11.62 17.46 -5.09
C GLU A 69 11.66 18.17 -6.45
N THR A 70 11.78 17.43 -7.55
CA THR A 70 11.69 17.98 -8.90
C THR A 70 10.70 17.20 -9.77
N ASP A 71 9.81 17.90 -10.49
CA ASP A 71 8.83 17.29 -11.41
C ASP A 71 7.94 16.24 -10.73
N SER A 72 7.63 16.45 -9.45
CA SER A 72 6.85 15.51 -8.64
C SER A 72 5.43 16.01 -8.38
N THR A 73 4.48 15.08 -8.34
CA THR A 73 3.05 15.34 -8.23
C THR A 73 2.45 14.71 -6.97
N ILE A 74 1.62 15.46 -6.26
CA ILE A 74 0.74 14.94 -5.20
C ILE A 74 -0.69 15.37 -5.48
N ILE A 75 -1.59 14.39 -5.56
CA ILE A 75 -3.04 14.62 -5.70
C ILE A 75 -3.76 13.94 -4.55
N GLN A 76 -4.55 14.70 -3.79
CA GLN A 76 -5.36 14.19 -2.69
C GLN A 76 -6.82 14.60 -2.89
N ILE A 77 -7.72 13.62 -2.85
CA ILE A 77 -9.17 13.83 -2.99
C ILE A 77 -9.86 13.13 -1.82
N GLN A 78 -10.63 13.89 -1.05
CA GLN A 78 -11.39 13.39 0.10
C GLN A 78 -12.87 13.80 -0.02
N GLU A 79 -13.75 12.81 0.03
CA GLU A 79 -15.20 12.98 0.00
C GLU A 79 -15.85 12.36 1.26
N GLY A 80 -16.83 13.03 1.86
CA GLY A 80 -17.58 12.52 3.01
C GLY A 80 -17.21 13.19 4.33
N ALA A 81 -16.76 12.45 5.35
CA ALA A 81 -16.53 13.04 6.68
C ALA A 81 -15.35 12.45 7.44
N LEU A 82 -14.59 13.27 8.19
CA LEU A 82 -13.54 12.80 9.12
C LEU A 82 -12.43 11.96 8.49
N ASN A 83 -12.25 12.05 7.18
CA ASN A 83 -11.12 11.41 6.51
C ASN A 83 -9.83 12.19 6.78
N GLU A 84 -8.71 11.46 6.90
CA GLU A 84 -7.37 12.01 7.14
C GLU A 84 -6.42 11.51 6.06
N VAL A 85 -5.72 12.45 5.41
CA VAL A 85 -4.68 12.15 4.43
C VAL A 85 -3.39 12.86 4.79
N TYR A 86 -2.29 12.11 4.75
CA TYR A 86 -0.95 12.64 4.82
C TYR A 86 -0.12 12.20 3.60
N SER A 87 0.61 13.13 2.98
CA SER A 87 1.57 12.80 1.93
C SER A 87 2.87 13.59 2.08
N LEU A 88 3.99 12.89 1.92
CA LEU A 88 5.32 13.45 1.96
C LEU A 88 6.12 12.97 0.75
N GLN A 89 6.62 13.91 -0.04
CA GLN A 89 7.69 13.67 -1.02
C GLN A 89 8.93 14.46 -0.60
N MET A 90 10.10 13.81 -0.56
CA MET A 90 11.33 14.43 -0.09
C MET A 90 12.56 13.95 -0.87
N GLY A 91 13.29 14.87 -1.51
CA GLY A 91 14.63 14.60 -2.06
C GLY A 91 14.65 13.69 -3.30
N GLY A 92 13.53 13.58 -4.01
CA GLY A 92 13.34 12.75 -5.19
C GLY A 92 13.06 13.52 -6.49
N ILE A 93 12.80 12.76 -7.57
CA ILE A 93 12.50 13.29 -8.90
C ILE A 93 11.40 12.48 -9.56
N GLY A 94 10.41 13.13 -10.19
CA GLY A 94 9.41 12.46 -11.03
C GLY A 94 8.44 11.59 -10.24
N ASN A 95 8.29 11.84 -8.93
CA ASN A 95 7.50 10.99 -8.05
C ASN A 95 6.01 11.39 -8.11
N SER A 96 5.11 10.41 -8.01
CA SER A 96 3.66 10.62 -8.00
C SER A 96 3.02 9.97 -6.79
N VAL A 97 2.27 10.76 -6.02
CA VAL A 97 1.33 10.27 -4.99
C VAL A 97 -0.09 10.63 -5.41
N GLN A 98 -0.98 9.64 -5.41
CA GLN A 98 -2.41 9.83 -5.60
C GLN A 98 -3.18 9.18 -4.45
N ILE A 99 -4.00 9.95 -3.75
CA ILE A 99 -4.83 9.45 -2.66
C ILE A 99 -6.28 9.85 -2.91
N PHE A 100 -7.16 8.86 -2.97
CA PHE A 100 -8.61 9.05 -3.04
C PHE A 100 -9.28 8.37 -1.83
N GLN A 101 -10.03 9.15 -1.05
CA GLN A 101 -10.84 8.64 0.05
C GLN A 101 -12.29 9.07 -0.11
N SER A 102 -13.21 8.11 -0.06
CA SER A 102 -14.65 8.36 -0.04
C SER A 102 -15.32 7.63 1.12
N GLY A 103 -16.03 8.35 1.96
CA GLY A 103 -16.78 7.81 3.09
C GLY A 103 -16.38 8.48 4.39
N SER A 104 -16.17 7.72 5.47
CA SER A 104 -15.86 8.33 6.77
C SER A 104 -14.74 7.71 7.57
N ASN A 105 -13.96 8.54 8.27
CA ASN A 105 -12.92 8.08 9.19
C ASN A 105 -11.87 7.18 8.50
N ASN A 106 -11.62 7.36 7.21
CA ASN A 106 -10.54 6.67 6.51
C ASN A 106 -9.22 7.43 6.73
N ARG A 107 -8.13 6.71 6.90
CA ARG A 107 -6.76 7.25 7.07
C ARG A 107 -5.85 6.72 5.97
N ALA A 108 -5.20 7.62 5.25
CA ALA A 108 -4.27 7.28 4.17
C ALA A 108 -2.97 8.06 4.33
N THR A 109 -1.85 7.35 4.25
CA THR A 109 -0.53 7.94 4.40
C THR A 109 0.37 7.47 3.27
N SER A 110 1.08 8.39 2.61
CA SER A 110 2.07 8.05 1.59
C SER A 110 3.38 8.79 1.82
N TYR A 111 4.48 8.04 1.90
CA TYR A 111 5.84 8.55 2.02
C TYR A 111 6.66 8.15 0.79
N GLN A 112 7.29 9.13 0.15
CA GLN A 112 8.27 8.93 -0.91
C GLN A 112 9.53 9.73 -0.55
N MET A 113 10.59 9.04 -0.14
CA MET A 113 11.82 9.70 0.33
C MET A 113 13.04 9.22 -0.46
N ALA A 114 13.73 10.17 -1.11
CA ALA A 114 14.86 9.93 -1.99
C ALA A 114 14.54 8.86 -3.06
N THR A 115 13.33 8.96 -3.63
CA THR A 115 12.83 8.08 -4.69
C THR A 115 12.90 8.74 -6.05
N GLN A 116 13.01 7.95 -7.11
CA GLN A 116 12.94 8.45 -8.49
C GLN A 116 11.85 7.71 -9.27
N ASN A 117 10.97 8.44 -9.97
CA ASN A 117 9.86 7.88 -10.73
C ASN A 117 8.96 6.92 -9.91
N GLY A 118 8.88 7.11 -8.59
CA GLY A 118 8.04 6.27 -7.74
C GLY A 118 6.57 6.61 -7.91
N GLN A 119 5.70 5.60 -7.95
CA GLN A 119 4.25 5.77 -8.00
C GLN A 119 3.60 5.14 -6.77
N SER A 120 2.80 5.94 -6.06
CA SER A 120 2.02 5.53 -4.89
C SER A 120 0.56 5.90 -5.12
N GLU A 121 -0.34 4.90 -5.09
CA GLU A 121 -1.78 5.10 -5.20
C GLU A 121 -2.50 4.45 -4.01
N ILE A 122 -3.31 5.25 -3.31
CA ILE A 122 -4.19 4.76 -2.25
C ILE A 122 -5.63 5.13 -2.59
N ARG A 123 -6.50 4.13 -2.63
CA ARG A 123 -7.94 4.31 -2.83
C ARG A 123 -8.73 3.63 -1.73
N GLN A 124 -9.46 4.41 -0.94
CA GLN A 124 -10.29 3.90 0.16
C GLN A 124 -11.74 4.30 -0.02
N VAL A 125 -12.65 3.33 0.03
CA VAL A 125 -14.09 3.54 -0.06
C VAL A 125 -14.77 2.83 1.11
N GLY A 126 -15.56 3.56 1.90
CA GLY A 126 -16.26 3.05 3.07
C GLY A 126 -15.81 3.76 4.35
N SER A 127 -15.69 3.06 5.48
CA SER A 127 -15.22 3.69 6.71
C SER A 127 -14.18 2.94 7.52
N ASN A 128 -13.42 3.71 8.31
CA ASN A 128 -12.40 3.19 9.23
C ASN A 128 -11.30 2.38 8.53
N ASN A 129 -11.03 2.62 7.25
CA ASN A 129 -9.94 1.96 6.54
C ASN A 129 -8.64 2.71 6.78
N GLU A 130 -7.54 1.98 6.93
CA GLU A 130 -6.18 2.48 7.10
C GLU A 130 -5.27 1.92 6.01
N ALA A 131 -4.58 2.80 5.30
CA ALA A 131 -3.66 2.46 4.23
C ALA A 131 -2.38 3.28 4.35
N GLU A 132 -1.23 2.61 4.22
CA GLU A 132 0.07 3.25 4.25
C GLU A 132 0.97 2.73 3.13
N ILE A 133 1.57 3.64 2.36
CA ILE A 133 2.61 3.33 1.38
C ILE A 133 3.89 4.05 1.76
N GLN A 134 4.99 3.31 1.79
CA GLN A 134 6.34 3.80 2.07
C GLN A 134 7.28 3.38 0.94
N GLN A 135 7.79 4.35 0.17
CA GLN A 135 8.85 4.13 -0.80
C GLN A 135 10.10 4.92 -0.37
N HIS A 136 11.21 4.23 -0.14
CA HIS A 136 12.44 4.85 0.33
C HIS A 136 13.65 4.38 -0.47
N LEU A 137 14.51 5.32 -0.89
CA LEU A 137 15.81 5.04 -1.49
C LEU A 137 15.76 4.13 -2.74
N GLY A 138 14.70 4.25 -3.54
CA GLY A 138 14.41 3.36 -4.67
C GLY A 138 14.08 4.08 -5.98
N SER A 139 13.94 3.34 -7.08
CA SER A 139 13.47 3.91 -8.36
C SER A 139 12.43 3.04 -9.05
N ASP A 140 11.56 3.69 -9.81
CA ASP A 140 10.61 3.06 -10.74
C ASP A 140 9.72 2.01 -10.06
N ASN A 141 9.40 2.21 -8.77
CA ASN A 141 8.52 1.29 -8.05
C ASN A 141 7.06 1.77 -8.11
N VAL A 142 6.14 0.82 -8.19
CA VAL A 142 4.70 1.06 -8.14
C VAL A 142 4.13 0.41 -6.88
N SER A 143 3.33 1.17 -6.14
CA SER A 143 2.60 0.67 -4.96
C SER A 143 1.15 1.11 -5.06
N VAL A 144 0.22 0.16 -4.93
CA VAL A 144 -1.22 0.40 -5.00
C VAL A 144 -1.94 -0.29 -3.85
N ILE A 145 -2.73 0.47 -3.10
CA ILE A 145 -3.64 -0.06 -2.09
C ILE A 145 -5.07 0.36 -2.44
N GLU A 146 -5.96 -0.61 -2.65
CA GLU A 146 -7.40 -0.39 -2.82
C GLU A 146 -8.19 -1.12 -1.73
N GLN A 147 -8.97 -0.35 -0.95
CA GLN A 147 -9.79 -0.85 0.15
C GLN A 147 -11.26 -0.47 -0.06
N MET A 148 -12.14 -1.46 -0.08
CA MET A 148 -13.59 -1.29 -0.24
C MET A 148 -14.36 -1.96 0.89
N GLY A 149 -14.84 -1.15 1.83
CA GLY A 149 -15.62 -1.62 2.97
C GLY A 149 -15.14 -0.99 4.27
N GLU A 150 -14.96 -1.81 5.30
CA GLU A 150 -14.82 -1.32 6.67
C GLU A 150 -13.62 -1.92 7.40
N LEU A 151 -12.92 -1.11 8.20
CA LEU A 151 -11.90 -1.57 9.14
C LEU A 151 -10.73 -2.33 8.45
N HIS A 152 -10.41 -2.01 7.20
CA HIS A 152 -9.24 -2.57 6.53
C HIS A 152 -7.94 -1.94 7.01
N GLY A 153 -6.86 -2.72 7.05
CA GLY A 153 -5.49 -2.28 7.30
C GLY A 153 -4.58 -2.79 6.19
N ALA A 154 -3.83 -1.88 5.55
CA ALA A 154 -2.88 -2.25 4.50
C ALA A 154 -1.59 -1.42 4.60
N LEU A 155 -0.44 -2.08 4.44
CA LEU A 155 0.86 -1.43 4.38
C LEU A 155 1.69 -2.00 3.23
N ILE A 156 2.26 -1.12 2.41
CA ILE A 156 3.26 -1.46 1.40
C ILE A 156 4.55 -0.71 1.72
N GLY A 157 5.63 -1.44 1.97
CA GLY A 157 6.98 -0.90 2.15
C GLY A 157 7.92 -1.35 1.04
N GLN A 158 8.50 -0.40 0.32
CA GLN A 158 9.51 -0.63 -0.71
C GLN A 158 10.79 0.12 -0.32
N TYR A 159 11.75 -0.60 0.26
CA TYR A 159 12.97 -0.02 0.82
C TYR A 159 14.18 -0.45 -0.01
N ALA A 160 14.93 0.52 -0.54
CA ALA A 160 16.02 0.23 -1.47
C ALA A 160 15.58 -0.71 -2.60
N SER A 161 14.35 -0.52 -3.07
CA SER A 161 13.71 -1.31 -4.12
C SER A 161 13.83 -0.61 -5.46
N PHE A 162 14.01 -1.38 -6.54
CA PHE A 162 14.10 -0.86 -7.90
C PHE A 162 13.21 -1.67 -8.85
N ASN A 163 12.37 -1.01 -9.63
CA ASN A 163 11.46 -1.66 -10.59
C ASN A 163 10.56 -2.73 -9.95
N SER A 164 10.03 -2.48 -8.75
CA SER A 164 9.15 -3.42 -8.05
C SER A 164 7.72 -2.92 -7.96
N ASP A 165 6.79 -3.85 -8.06
CA ASP A 165 5.36 -3.61 -7.99
C ASP A 165 4.76 -4.32 -6.77
N ALA A 166 3.93 -3.60 -6.02
CA ALA A 166 3.18 -4.14 -4.90
C ALA A 166 1.73 -3.67 -4.96
N LEU A 167 0.80 -4.62 -4.91
CA LEU A 167 -0.63 -4.37 -5.02
C LEU A 167 -1.37 -5.06 -3.87
N ILE A 168 -2.22 -4.31 -3.18
CA ILE A 168 -3.14 -4.83 -2.15
C ILE A 168 -4.56 -4.42 -2.53
N PHE A 169 -5.45 -5.40 -2.65
CA PHE A 169 -6.88 -5.22 -2.83
C PHE A 169 -7.66 -5.90 -1.70
N GLN A 170 -8.44 -5.13 -0.96
CA GLN A 170 -9.25 -5.62 0.16
C GLN A 170 -10.71 -5.25 -0.04
N GLN A 171 -11.60 -6.24 0.00
CA GLN A 171 -13.05 -6.04 -0.11
C GLN A 171 -13.79 -6.76 1.02
N GLY A 172 -14.65 -6.04 1.74
CA GLY A 172 -15.42 -6.56 2.87
C GLY A 172 -15.05 -5.89 4.18
N SER A 173 -14.68 -6.64 5.23
CA SER A 173 -14.37 -6.02 6.53
C SER A 173 -13.22 -6.65 7.31
N SER A 174 -12.42 -5.81 8.00
CA SER A 174 -11.40 -6.24 8.97
C SER A 174 -10.21 -7.04 8.40
N HIS A 175 -9.80 -6.74 7.18
CA HIS A 175 -8.66 -7.39 6.52
C HIS A 175 -7.36 -6.69 6.89
N GLU A 176 -6.27 -7.44 7.00
CA GLU A 176 -4.92 -6.95 7.20
C GLU A 176 -3.99 -7.49 6.10
N ALA A 177 -3.22 -6.61 5.46
CA ALA A 177 -2.25 -7.00 4.45
C ALA A 177 -0.97 -6.16 4.54
N ILE A 178 0.19 -6.83 4.50
CA ILE A 178 1.50 -6.20 4.53
C ILE A 178 2.35 -6.76 3.40
N VAL A 179 2.94 -5.88 2.60
CA VAL A 179 3.96 -6.21 1.60
C VAL A 179 5.24 -5.43 1.92
N SER A 180 6.37 -6.12 1.97
CA SER A 180 7.70 -5.53 2.08
C SER A 180 8.62 -6.04 0.96
N GLN A 181 9.21 -5.12 0.21
CA GLN A 181 10.12 -5.43 -0.91
C GLN A 181 11.45 -4.69 -0.74
N GLU A 182 12.55 -5.43 -0.85
CA GLU A 182 13.93 -4.91 -0.82
C GLU A 182 14.75 -5.55 -1.94
N GLY A 183 15.34 -4.75 -2.83
CA GLY A 183 16.11 -5.27 -3.97
C GLY A 183 15.54 -4.86 -5.31
N THR A 184 15.31 -5.78 -6.24
CA THR A 184 15.00 -5.41 -7.63
C THR A 184 13.99 -6.33 -8.32
N GLY A 185 13.02 -5.76 -9.02
CA GLY A 185 12.14 -6.51 -9.90
C GLY A 185 11.10 -7.38 -9.18
N HIS A 186 10.72 -7.01 -7.96
CA HIS A 186 9.76 -7.79 -7.18
C HIS A 186 8.32 -7.53 -7.63
N TYR A 187 7.47 -8.54 -7.54
CA TYR A 187 6.03 -8.43 -7.77
C TYR A 187 5.28 -9.11 -6.63
N ALA A 188 4.36 -8.40 -5.99
CA ALA A 188 3.46 -8.96 -4.99
C ALA A 188 2.04 -8.44 -5.21
N SER A 189 1.09 -9.36 -5.31
CA SER A 189 -0.34 -9.07 -5.38
C SER A 189 -1.09 -9.81 -4.29
N ILE A 190 -1.81 -9.07 -3.45
CA ILE A 190 -2.66 -9.61 -2.39
C ILE A 190 -4.10 -9.20 -2.69
N GLN A 191 -4.98 -10.18 -2.83
CA GLN A 191 -6.42 -9.99 -2.95
C GLN A 191 -7.14 -10.69 -1.81
N GLN A 192 -7.88 -9.94 -1.00
CA GLN A 192 -8.64 -10.46 0.12
C GLN A 192 -10.12 -10.06 -0.01
N ILE A 193 -11.02 -11.03 -0.03
CA ILE A 193 -12.47 -10.84 -0.19
C ILE A 193 -13.20 -11.57 0.94
N GLY A 194 -14.02 -10.84 1.70
CA GLY A 194 -14.78 -11.43 2.81
C GLY A 194 -14.49 -10.74 4.14
N ILE A 195 -14.08 -11.50 5.16
CA ILE A 195 -13.94 -11.00 6.53
C ILE A 195 -12.65 -11.49 7.18
N ALA A 196 -11.93 -10.59 7.86
CA ALA A 196 -10.86 -10.94 8.79
C ALA A 196 -9.67 -11.71 8.19
N HIS A 197 -9.35 -11.49 6.91
CA HIS A 197 -8.16 -12.08 6.29
C HIS A 197 -6.88 -11.39 6.76
N SER A 198 -5.78 -12.15 6.83
CA SER A 198 -4.45 -11.64 7.15
C SER A 198 -3.41 -12.16 6.17
N ALA A 199 -2.59 -11.25 5.64
CA ALA A 199 -1.55 -11.57 4.68
C ALA A 199 -0.27 -10.80 4.98
N GLU A 200 0.86 -11.51 5.02
CA GLU A 200 2.18 -10.90 5.17
C GLU A 200 3.14 -11.45 4.10
N VAL A 201 3.78 -10.55 3.38
CA VAL A 201 4.66 -10.86 2.25
C VAL A 201 5.96 -10.10 2.40
N ALA A 202 7.08 -10.82 2.42
CA ALA A 202 8.42 -10.26 2.38
C ALA A 202 9.20 -10.83 1.21
N GLN A 203 9.68 -9.95 0.32
CA GLN A 203 10.48 -10.30 -0.84
C GLN A 203 11.82 -9.56 -0.78
N SER A 204 12.93 -10.30 -0.90
CA SER A 204 14.26 -9.71 -0.94
C SER A 204 15.14 -10.24 -2.07
N ASP A 205 16.17 -9.48 -2.43
CA ASP A 205 17.12 -9.72 -3.53
C ASP A 205 16.57 -9.39 -4.92
N MET A 206 16.16 -10.37 -5.75
CA MET A 206 15.77 -10.07 -7.13
C MET A 206 14.63 -10.92 -7.69
N TYR A 207 13.71 -10.32 -8.44
CA TYR A 207 12.74 -11.01 -9.30
C TYR A 207 11.87 -12.05 -8.59
N ASN A 208 11.47 -11.79 -7.34
CA ASN A 208 10.52 -12.64 -6.64
C ASN A 208 9.08 -12.21 -6.96
N GLU A 209 8.20 -13.20 -7.13
CA GLU A 209 6.82 -13.03 -7.56
C GLU A 209 5.86 -13.76 -6.60
N LEU A 210 4.78 -13.08 -6.20
CA LEU A 210 3.71 -13.66 -5.41
C LEU A 210 2.35 -13.18 -5.89
N ASP A 211 1.45 -14.15 -6.04
CA ASP A 211 0.00 -13.94 -6.07
C ASP A 211 -0.66 -14.64 -4.87
N LEU A 212 -1.42 -13.88 -4.09
CA LEU A 212 -2.20 -14.38 -2.96
C LEU A 212 -3.67 -13.99 -3.11
N PHE A 213 -4.54 -15.01 -3.11
CA PHE A 213 -5.99 -14.86 -3.10
C PHE A 213 -6.59 -15.48 -1.83
N GLN A 214 -7.33 -14.70 -1.06
CA GLN A 214 -8.07 -15.14 0.12
C GLN A 214 -9.55 -14.80 -0.02
N ASP A 215 -10.41 -15.81 0.01
CA ASP A 215 -11.87 -15.67 -0.03
C ASP A 215 -12.51 -16.40 1.16
N GLY A 216 -13.42 -15.72 1.85
CA GLY A 216 -14.20 -16.25 2.97
C GLY A 216 -13.94 -15.55 4.29
N GLU A 217 -13.51 -16.30 5.32
CA GLU A 217 -13.38 -15.78 6.69
C GLU A 217 -12.07 -16.21 7.36
N GLY A 218 -11.26 -15.26 7.83
CA GLY A 218 -10.18 -15.58 8.76
C GLY A 218 -9.00 -16.36 8.17
N ASN A 219 -8.88 -16.42 6.83
CA ASN A 219 -7.71 -17.04 6.18
C ASN A 219 -6.43 -16.24 6.46
N ILE A 220 -5.31 -16.94 6.67
CA ILE A 220 -4.01 -16.37 7.01
C ILE A 220 -2.95 -16.88 6.04
N ALA A 221 -2.13 -15.99 5.49
CA ALA A 221 -0.99 -16.34 4.67
C ALA A 221 0.25 -15.55 5.07
N SER A 222 1.40 -16.25 5.17
CA SER A 222 2.70 -15.65 5.42
C SER A 222 3.69 -16.21 4.41
N ILE A 223 4.28 -15.34 3.59
CA ILE A 223 5.18 -15.71 2.51
C ILE A 223 6.48 -14.92 2.64
N VAL A 224 7.60 -15.63 2.64
CA VAL A 224 8.95 -15.07 2.62
C VAL A 224 9.72 -15.64 1.44
N GLN A 225 10.15 -14.77 0.53
CA GLN A 225 10.91 -15.10 -0.67
C GLN A 225 12.26 -14.38 -0.66
N VAL A 226 13.34 -15.14 -0.51
CA VAL A 226 14.72 -14.64 -0.43
C VAL A 226 15.53 -15.24 -1.58
N SER A 227 16.50 -14.49 -2.11
CA SER A 227 17.24 -14.82 -3.34
C SER A 227 16.40 -14.58 -4.60
N TRP A 228 16.70 -15.29 -5.71
CA TRP A 228 16.25 -14.87 -7.03
C TRP A 228 15.14 -15.72 -7.61
N TYR A 229 14.22 -15.12 -8.36
CA TYR A 229 13.23 -15.84 -9.19
C TYR A 229 12.33 -16.83 -8.43
N ASN A 230 12.04 -16.56 -7.15
CA ASN A 230 11.07 -17.37 -6.43
C ASN A 230 9.66 -16.93 -6.82
N SER A 231 8.79 -17.90 -7.06
CA SER A 231 7.39 -17.70 -7.40
C SER A 231 6.50 -18.46 -6.42
N ALA A 232 5.46 -17.82 -5.92
CA ALA A 232 4.45 -18.42 -5.08
C ALA A 232 3.05 -18.02 -5.56
N PHE A 233 2.15 -19.00 -5.59
CA PHE A 233 0.72 -18.80 -5.79
C PHE A 233 -0.02 -19.43 -4.62
N VAL A 234 -0.86 -18.64 -3.93
CA VAL A 234 -1.65 -19.11 -2.79
C VAL A 234 -3.12 -18.74 -3.02
N SER A 235 -3.99 -19.75 -2.96
CA SER A 235 -5.44 -19.57 -3.00
C SER A 235 -6.07 -20.24 -1.78
N GLN A 236 -6.73 -19.45 -0.94
CA GLN A 236 -7.42 -19.90 0.27
C GLN A 236 -8.91 -19.55 0.17
N ASP A 237 -9.74 -20.58 -0.04
CA ASP A 237 -11.20 -20.46 -0.11
C ASP A 237 -11.84 -21.14 1.10
N GLY A 238 -12.61 -20.38 1.88
CA GLY A 238 -13.34 -20.84 3.04
C GLY A 238 -12.88 -20.17 4.32
N PHE A 239 -12.77 -20.95 5.42
CA PHE A 239 -12.57 -20.38 6.75
C PHE A 239 -11.29 -20.86 7.44
N LEU A 240 -10.55 -19.94 8.06
CA LEU A 240 -9.38 -20.25 8.91
C LEU A 240 -8.32 -21.13 8.23
N ASN A 241 -8.18 -21.05 6.91
CA ASN A 241 -7.08 -21.72 6.22
C ASN A 241 -5.77 -20.96 6.47
N SER A 242 -4.65 -21.69 6.58
CA SER A 242 -3.34 -21.14 6.87
C SER A 242 -2.29 -21.66 5.88
N ALA A 243 -1.53 -20.74 5.29
CA ALA A 243 -0.43 -21.02 4.39
C ALA A 243 0.84 -20.31 4.90
N ASN A 244 1.91 -21.07 5.12
CA ASN A 244 3.23 -20.53 5.45
C ASN A 244 4.24 -21.02 4.40
N ILE A 245 4.85 -20.08 3.67
CA ILE A 245 5.78 -20.37 2.59
C ILE A 245 7.10 -19.65 2.86
N MET A 246 8.19 -20.41 2.84
CA MET A 246 9.55 -19.90 2.88
C MET A 246 10.33 -20.46 1.69
N GLN A 247 10.72 -19.59 0.77
CA GLN A 247 11.59 -19.93 -0.37
C GLN A 247 12.90 -19.18 -0.20
N ALA A 248 14.00 -19.90 0.01
CA ALA A 248 15.30 -19.30 0.26
C ALA A 248 16.41 -20.01 -0.53
N GLY A 249 17.40 -19.25 -1.00
CA GLY A 249 18.63 -19.82 -1.53
C GLY A 249 19.49 -20.49 -0.45
N ASN A 250 20.32 -21.46 -0.84
CA ASN A 250 21.29 -22.08 0.07
C ASN A 250 22.51 -21.16 0.26
N GLY A 251 22.53 -20.41 1.36
CA GLY A 251 23.64 -19.50 1.70
C GLY A 251 23.71 -18.26 0.80
N GLY A 252 22.56 -17.74 0.36
CA GLY A 252 22.45 -16.60 -0.57
C GLY A 252 22.72 -16.95 -2.04
N LEU A 253 22.96 -18.23 -2.34
CA LEU A 253 23.08 -18.78 -3.69
C LEU A 253 21.94 -19.77 -3.91
N GLY A 254 21.07 -19.52 -4.88
CA GLY A 254 19.86 -20.32 -5.04
C GLY A 254 18.73 -19.56 -5.70
N GLY A 255 17.52 -20.13 -5.60
CA GLY A 255 16.29 -19.53 -6.09
C GLY A 255 15.67 -20.30 -7.26
N GLY A 256 14.76 -19.65 -7.98
CA GLY A 256 13.94 -20.30 -9.00
C GLY A 256 12.88 -21.23 -8.40
N HIS A 257 12.57 -21.08 -7.12
CA HIS A 257 11.61 -21.91 -6.43
C HIS A 257 10.19 -21.62 -6.90
N MET A 258 9.34 -22.64 -6.96
CA MET A 258 7.92 -22.50 -7.32
C MET A 258 7.06 -23.19 -6.28
N VAL A 259 6.12 -22.44 -5.69
CA VAL A 259 5.15 -22.97 -4.73
C VAL A 259 3.74 -22.67 -5.20
N ILE A 260 2.89 -23.70 -5.17
CA ILE A 260 1.44 -23.55 -5.37
C ILE A 260 0.75 -24.14 -4.15
N VAL A 261 -0.06 -23.33 -3.46
CA VAL A 261 -0.91 -23.77 -2.34
C VAL A 261 -2.36 -23.46 -2.66
N ASN A 262 -3.19 -24.50 -2.76
CA ASN A 262 -4.64 -24.38 -2.89
C ASN A 262 -5.30 -25.01 -1.67
N GLN A 263 -6.02 -24.21 -0.88
CA GLN A 263 -6.76 -24.67 0.28
C GLN A 263 -8.23 -24.32 0.10
N SER A 264 -9.10 -25.33 0.09
CA SER A 264 -10.55 -25.17 0.06
C SER A 264 -11.20 -25.85 1.27
N GLY A 265 -12.09 -25.14 1.94
CA GLY A 265 -12.77 -25.60 3.15
C GLY A 265 -12.27 -24.88 4.39
N GLY A 266 -12.04 -25.62 5.48
CA GLY A 266 -11.87 -25.05 6.80
C GLY A 266 -10.59 -25.48 7.51
N MET A 267 -9.89 -24.59 8.20
CA MET A 267 -8.78 -24.97 9.10
C MET A 267 -7.69 -25.81 8.42
N ASN A 268 -7.49 -25.67 7.10
CA ASN A 268 -6.40 -26.36 6.43
C ASN A 268 -5.09 -25.63 6.73
N ASN A 269 -4.01 -26.37 6.94
CA ASN A 269 -2.68 -25.82 7.22
C ASN A 269 -1.67 -26.37 6.21
N ALA A 270 -1.00 -25.48 5.49
CA ALA A 270 0.03 -25.78 4.51
C ALA A 270 1.32 -25.07 4.92
N THR A 271 2.41 -25.83 5.07
CA THR A 271 3.75 -25.29 5.27
C THR A 271 4.66 -25.76 4.15
N VAL A 272 5.34 -24.82 3.49
CA VAL A 272 6.33 -25.10 2.46
C VAL A 272 7.63 -24.41 2.80
N ILE A 273 8.72 -25.18 2.89
CA ILE A 273 10.07 -24.66 3.05
C ILE A 273 10.92 -25.24 1.92
N GLN A 274 11.47 -24.35 1.10
CA GLN A 274 12.33 -24.69 -0.03
C GLN A 274 13.68 -24.02 0.14
N ASN A 275 14.74 -24.82 0.25
CA ASN A 275 16.12 -24.36 0.33
C ASN A 275 16.96 -24.90 -0.82
N GLY A 276 17.47 -24.02 -1.69
CA GLY A 276 18.45 -24.40 -2.72
C GLY A 276 18.11 -23.87 -4.10
N PHE A 277 17.92 -24.75 -5.08
CA PHE A 277 17.78 -24.39 -6.49
C PHE A 277 16.55 -25.06 -7.10
N SER A 278 15.69 -24.26 -7.72
CA SER A 278 14.65 -24.69 -8.67
C SER A 278 13.73 -25.80 -8.15
N GLN A 279 13.37 -25.72 -6.87
CA GLN A 279 12.46 -26.68 -6.25
C GLN A 279 11.00 -26.31 -6.56
N SER A 280 10.15 -27.33 -6.66
CA SER A 280 8.72 -27.14 -6.89
C SER A 280 7.90 -27.88 -5.83
N ALA A 281 6.94 -27.18 -5.24
CA ALA A 281 6.00 -27.72 -4.27
C ALA A 281 4.57 -27.38 -4.71
N ASN A 282 3.68 -28.38 -4.67
CA ASN A 282 2.26 -28.19 -4.91
C ASN A 282 1.49 -28.85 -3.77
N ILE A 283 0.73 -28.04 -3.03
CA ILE A 283 -0.18 -28.49 -1.99
C ILE A 283 -1.60 -28.17 -2.45
N THR A 284 -2.45 -29.20 -2.48
CA THR A 284 -3.90 -29.03 -2.63
C THR A 284 -4.59 -29.71 -1.46
N GLN A 285 -5.34 -28.95 -0.67
CA GLN A 285 -6.10 -29.43 0.47
C GLN A 285 -7.58 -29.10 0.27
N THR A 286 -8.44 -30.09 0.43
CA THR A 286 -9.89 -29.93 0.37
C THR A 286 -10.52 -30.56 1.60
N GLY A 287 -11.43 -29.83 2.25
CA GLY A 287 -12.13 -30.29 3.45
C GLY A 287 -11.69 -29.54 4.69
N THR A 288 -11.74 -30.19 5.86
CA THR A 288 -11.52 -29.54 7.15
C THR A 288 -10.37 -30.15 7.93
N GLY A 289 -9.46 -29.31 8.42
CA GLY A 289 -8.40 -29.72 9.36
C GLY A 289 -7.25 -30.50 8.72
N ASN A 290 -7.02 -30.36 7.41
CA ASN A 290 -5.90 -31.02 6.76
C ASN A 290 -4.59 -30.32 7.10
N THR A 291 -3.50 -31.07 7.27
CA THR A 291 -2.15 -30.53 7.43
C THR A 291 -1.22 -31.10 6.37
N ALA A 292 -0.47 -30.23 5.68
CA ALA A 292 0.53 -30.60 4.69
C ALA A 292 1.83 -29.84 4.97
N VAL A 293 2.95 -30.55 4.96
CA VAL A 293 4.29 -29.98 5.16
C VAL A 293 5.19 -30.47 4.04
N VAL A 294 5.76 -29.55 3.27
CA VAL A 294 6.78 -29.82 2.26
C VAL A 294 8.09 -29.17 2.71
N LEU A 295 9.13 -29.98 2.84
CA LEU A 295 10.50 -29.54 3.15
C LEU A 295 11.40 -30.07 2.02
N GLN A 296 12.07 -29.16 1.31
CA GLN A 296 12.97 -29.50 0.21
C GLN A 296 14.29 -28.76 0.34
#